data_AF-A0A2N2PYU0-F1
#
_entry.id   AF-A0A2N2PYU0-F1
#
_cell.length_a   1.000
_cell.length_b   1.000
_cell.length_c   1.000
_cell.angle_alpha   90.00
_cell.angle_beta   90.00
_cell.angle_gamma   90.00
#
_symmetry.space_group_name_H-M   'P 1'
#
loop_
_entity.id
_entity.type
_entity.pdbx_description
1 polymer ?
#
loop_
_entity_poly.entity_id
_entity_poly.type
_entity_poly.pdbx_seq_one_letter_code
_entity_poly.pdbx_strand_id
1 'polypeptide(L)'
;MSQLPTTAIQARYVHTNLIARDWQALARPYEMIFGCVRVPPERDLAGSDMAAGTGIPAAHLRGAHMRLPGYVQMGLGSSAGGEETADESDNFAETIDG
;
A
#
# COMPACT_ATOMS: atom_id res chain seq x y z
N MET A 1 -12.41 -41.60 4.29
CA MET A 1 -12.50 -40.18 3.92
C MET A 1 -11.10 -39.62 3.96
N SER A 2 -10.42 -39.51 2.82
CA SER A 2 -9.05 -39.01 2.74
C SER A 2 -9.06 -37.49 2.86
N GLN A 3 -8.38 -36.93 3.87
CA GLN A 3 -8.19 -35.49 4.01
C GLN A 3 -7.24 -35.01 2.90
N LEU A 4 -7.68 -34.03 2.11
CA LEU A 4 -6.82 -33.36 1.14
C LEU A 4 -5.78 -32.51 1.90
N PRO A 5 -4.51 -32.46 1.45
CA PRO A 5 -3.50 -31.64 2.09
C PRO A 5 -3.89 -30.16 1.95
N THR A 6 -4.21 -29.51 3.07
CA THR A 6 -4.35 -28.06 3.13
C THR A 6 -2.94 -27.48 3.22
N THR A 7 -2.27 -27.36 2.07
CA THR A 7 -1.04 -26.57 2.00
C THR A 7 -1.46 -25.10 2.03
N ALA A 8 -1.69 -24.59 3.24
CA ALA A 8 -1.98 -23.18 3.44
C ALA A 8 -0.74 -22.36 3.06
N ILE A 9 -0.92 -21.37 2.18
CA ILE A 9 0.13 -20.41 1.82
C ILE A 9 0.44 -19.59 3.08
N GLN A 10 1.73 -19.50 3.42
CA GLN A 10 2.22 -18.58 4.45
C GLN A 10 2.22 -17.18 3.86
N ALA A 11 1.14 -16.43 4.08
CA ALA A 11 0.99 -15.05 3.59
C ALA A 11 0.85 -14.07 4.76
N ARG A 12 1.44 -12.89 4.62
CA ARG A 12 1.23 -11.75 5.52
C ARG A 12 0.32 -10.75 4.84
N TYR A 13 -0.72 -10.32 5.53
CA TYR A 13 -1.49 -9.15 5.11
C TYR A 13 -0.67 -7.89 5.40
N VAL A 14 -0.37 -7.13 4.35
CA VAL A 14 0.54 -5.96 4.42
C VAL A 14 -0.19 -4.63 4.29
N HIS A 15 -1.25 -4.54 3.49
CA HIS A 15 -1.98 -3.30 3.27
C HIS A 15 -3.39 -3.53 2.72
N THR A 16 -4.21 -2.48 2.77
CA THR A 16 -5.42 -2.32 1.95
C THR A 16 -5.33 -1.01 1.18
N ASN A 17 -5.87 -1.02 -0.03
CA ASN A 17 -6.02 0.15 -0.87
C ASN A 17 -7.41 0.79 -0.69
N LEU A 18 -7.43 2.12 -0.61
CA LEU A 18 -8.63 2.94 -0.53
C LEU A 18 -8.61 3.97 -1.66
N ILE A 19 -9.60 3.90 -2.55
CA ILE A 19 -9.71 4.80 -3.70
C ILE A 19 -10.69 5.94 -3.39
N ALA A 20 -10.29 7.18 -3.66
CA ALA A 20 -11.16 8.36 -3.57
C ALA A 20 -10.87 9.35 -4.70
N ARG A 21 -11.83 10.23 -5.03
CA ARG A 21 -11.64 11.32 -6.01
C ARG A 21 -10.58 12.34 -5.56
N ASP A 22 -10.49 12.57 -4.26
CA ASP A 22 -9.48 13.42 -3.64
C ASP A 22 -8.85 12.60 -2.50
N TRP A 23 -7.73 11.94 -2.81
CA TRP A 23 -7.04 11.09 -1.85
C TRP A 23 -6.47 11.89 -0.67
N GLN A 24 -6.12 13.18 -0.87
CA GLN A 24 -5.64 14.01 0.23
C GLN A 24 -6.77 14.27 1.23
N ALA A 25 -7.99 14.56 0.76
CA ALA A 25 -9.16 14.68 1.61
C ALA A 25 -9.47 13.38 2.36
N LEU A 26 -9.31 12.22 1.71
CA LEU A 26 -9.43 10.90 2.34
C LEU A 26 -8.36 10.69 3.42
N ALA A 27 -7.10 11.06 3.17
CA ALA A 27 -5.99 10.84 4.09
C ALA A 27 -6.07 11.67 5.38
N ARG A 28 -6.60 12.90 5.31
CA ARG A 28 -6.69 13.82 6.45
C ARG A 28 -7.32 13.22 7.73
N PRO A 29 -8.52 12.59 7.70
CA PRO A 29 -9.07 11.96 8.90
C PRO A 29 -8.21 10.81 9.42
N TYR A 30 -7.54 10.05 8.54
CA TYR A 30 -6.62 8.99 8.97
C TYR A 30 -5.41 9.55 9.73
N GLU A 31 -4.89 10.70 9.31
CA GLU A 31 -3.85 11.42 10.04
C GLU A 31 -4.36 11.98 11.38
N MET A 32 -5.48 12.70 11.35
CA MET A 32 -5.95 13.47 12.50
C MET A 32 -6.62 12.63 13.59
N ILE A 33 -7.41 11.64 13.20
CA ILE A 33 -8.24 10.84 14.12
C ILE A 33 -7.49 9.57 14.52
N PHE A 34 -6.91 8.89 13.53
CA PHE A 34 -6.25 7.60 13.74
C PHE A 34 -4.74 7.71 13.92
N GLY A 35 -4.13 8.89 13.79
CA GLY A 35 -2.68 9.08 13.97
C GLY A 35 -1.83 8.38 12.90
N CYS A 36 -2.39 8.11 11.72
CA CYS A 36 -1.63 7.55 10.61
C CYS A 36 -0.62 8.56 10.07
N VAL A 37 0.48 8.08 9.49
CA VAL A 37 1.56 8.94 8.97
C VAL A 37 1.80 8.64 7.49
N ARG A 38 1.83 9.68 6.64
CA ARG A 38 2.24 9.54 5.23
C ARG A 38 3.67 8.99 5.13
N VAL A 39 3.86 7.98 4.30
CA VAL A 39 5.16 7.41 3.99
C VAL A 39 5.55 7.83 2.57
N PRO A 40 6.61 8.65 2.40
CA PRO A 40 7.10 9.06 1.09
C PRO A 40 7.79 7.90 0.36
N PRO A 41 7.87 7.95 -0.99
CA PRO A 41 7.38 9.02 -1.86
C PRO A 41 5.87 8.95 -2.10
N GLU A 42 5.26 10.10 -2.43
CA GLU A 42 3.93 10.10 -3.05
C GLU A 42 3.99 9.35 -4.39
N ARG A 43 2.91 8.65 -4.72
CA ARG A 43 2.75 7.91 -5.97
C ARG A 43 2.15 8.81 -7.03
N ASP A 44 2.72 8.71 -8.22
CA ASP A 44 2.26 9.29 -9.46
C ASP A 44 2.56 8.26 -10.55
N LEU A 45 1.61 7.35 -10.79
CA LEU A 45 1.78 6.19 -11.67
C LEU A 45 0.81 6.30 -12.84
N ALA A 46 1.34 6.22 -14.05
CA ALA A 46 0.55 6.27 -15.28
C ALA A 46 1.16 5.36 -16.36
N GLY A 47 0.43 5.18 -17.45
CA GLY A 47 0.93 4.51 -18.66
C GLY A 47 0.38 3.11 -18.85
N SER A 48 0.98 2.37 -19.80
CA SER A 48 0.47 1.07 -20.26
C SER A 48 0.39 0.03 -19.14
N ASP A 49 1.36 0.04 -18.24
CA ASP A 49 1.48 -0.97 -17.19
C ASP A 49 0.38 -0.76 -16.12
N MET A 50 0.04 0.51 -15.83
CA MET A 50 -1.09 0.86 -14.98
C MET A 50 -2.42 0.45 -15.60
N ALA A 51 -2.60 0.70 -16.90
CA ALA A 51 -3.80 0.26 -17.61
C ALA A 51 -3.92 -1.26 -17.65
N ALA A 52 -2.82 -1.99 -17.81
CA ALA A 52 -2.80 -3.45 -17.79
C ALA A 52 -3.13 -4.02 -16.40
N GLY A 53 -2.60 -3.41 -15.33
CA GLY A 53 -2.83 -3.85 -13.95
C GLY A 53 -4.24 -3.55 -13.42
N THR A 54 -4.87 -2.49 -13.91
CA THR A 54 -6.21 -2.05 -13.43
C THR A 54 -7.35 -2.38 -14.40
N GLY A 55 -7.05 -2.62 -15.67
CA GLY A 55 -8.05 -2.73 -16.74
C GLY A 55 -8.69 -1.41 -17.15
N ILE A 56 -8.24 -0.28 -16.60
CA ILE A 56 -8.75 1.06 -16.89
C ILE A 56 -7.88 1.70 -17.97
N PRO A 57 -8.43 2.04 -19.15
CA PRO A 57 -7.67 2.73 -20.19
C PRO A 57 -7.13 4.08 -19.69
N ALA A 58 -5.88 4.37 -20.01
CA ALA A 58 -5.21 5.63 -19.63
C ALA A 58 -5.24 5.94 -18.12
N ALA A 59 -5.31 4.91 -17.27
CA ALA A 59 -5.32 5.06 -15.81
C ALA A 59 -4.15 5.92 -15.33
N HIS A 60 -4.48 6.96 -14.56
CA HIS A 60 -3.52 7.78 -13.84
C HIS A 60 -3.83 7.71 -12.35
N LEU A 61 -2.87 7.16 -11.61
CA LEU A 61 -2.95 6.95 -10.18
C LEU A 61 -2.13 7.97 -9.42
N ARG A 62 -2.73 8.63 -8.43
CA ARG A 62 -2.02 9.51 -7.49
C ARG A 62 -2.38 9.17 -6.06
N GLY A 63 -1.42 9.12 -5.16
CA GLY A 63 -1.70 8.68 -3.79
C GLY A 63 -0.51 8.66 -2.88
N ALA A 64 -0.70 8.16 -1.66
CA ALA A 64 0.38 7.94 -0.72
C ALA A 64 0.11 6.72 0.17
N HIS A 65 1.21 6.10 0.58
CA HIS A 65 1.22 5.11 1.66
C HIS A 65 0.99 5.82 3.01
N MET A 66 0.26 5.15 3.90
CA MET A 66 -0.11 5.61 5.24
C MET A 66 0.22 4.52 6.26
N ARG A 67 1.15 4.80 7.16
CA ARG A 67 1.52 3.89 8.24
C ARG A 67 0.58 4.03 9.42
N LEU A 68 0.08 2.91 9.93
CA LEU A 68 -0.75 2.86 11.14
C LEU A 68 0.08 3.07 12.42
N PRO A 69 -0.49 3.66 13.49
CA PRO A 69 0.17 3.70 14.78
C PRO A 69 0.52 2.32 15.30
N GLY A 70 1.65 2.21 16.00
CA GLY A 70 2.11 0.94 16.58
C GLY A 70 2.75 -0.01 15.56
N TYR A 71 2.67 0.29 14.27
CA TYR A 71 3.43 -0.42 13.25
C TYR A 71 4.85 0.14 13.18
N VAL A 72 5.77 -0.52 13.89
CA VAL A 72 7.21 -0.36 13.71
C VAL A 72 7.66 -1.46 12.77
N GLN A 73 8.37 -1.11 11.70
CA GLN A 73 9.12 -2.09 10.92
C GLN A 73 9.99 -2.86 11.91
N MET A 74 9.64 -4.11 12.20
CA MET A 74 10.48 -4.98 13.01
C MET A 74 11.67 -5.37 12.14
N GLY A 75 12.65 -4.47 12.05
CA GLY A 75 13.96 -4.78 11.51
C GLY A 75 14.59 -5.83 12.41
N LEU A 76 14.49 -7.10 12.03
CA LEU A 76 15.33 -8.14 12.60
C LEU A 76 16.78 -7.81 12.22
N GLY A 77 17.62 -7.69 13.25
CA GLY A 77 18.92 -7.03 13.17
C GLY A 77 19.98 -7.75 12.33
N SER A 78 21.10 -7.03 12.26
CA SER A 78 22.45 -7.41 11.78
C SER A 78 22.70 -7.38 10.27
N SER A 79 23.48 -6.37 9.88
CA SER A 79 24.46 -6.35 8.78
C SER A 79 24.00 -6.79 7.39
N ALA A 80 23.64 -5.83 6.56
CA ALA A 80 24.27 -5.54 5.26
C ALA A 80 23.36 -4.59 4.48
N GLY A 81 23.96 -3.63 3.77
CA GLY A 81 23.23 -2.65 2.97
C GLY A 81 22.20 -3.30 2.05
N GLY A 82 20.97 -2.83 2.15
CA GLY A 82 19.86 -3.15 1.27
C GLY A 82 18.99 -1.91 1.18
N GLU A 83 18.69 -1.50 -0.06
CA GLU A 83 17.91 -0.31 -0.40
C GLU A 83 16.60 -0.25 0.38
N GLU A 84 16.32 0.90 0.97
CA GLU A 84 15.10 1.18 1.75
C GLU A 84 13.87 1.11 0.83
N THR A 85 13.19 -0.03 0.80
CA THR A 85 11.95 -0.20 0.03
C THR A 85 10.75 0.12 0.92
N ALA A 86 9.99 1.15 0.55
CA ALA A 86 8.75 1.60 1.18
C ALA A 86 7.55 0.62 0.99
N ASP A 87 7.80 -0.68 1.05
CA ASP A 87 6.94 -1.70 0.44
C ASP A 87 6.07 -2.49 1.44
N GLU A 88 6.38 -2.53 2.74
CA GLU A 88 5.93 -3.69 3.52
C GLU A 88 4.78 -3.52 4.52
N SER A 89 4.16 -2.35 4.69
CA SER A 89 3.10 -2.24 5.72
C SER A 89 2.17 -1.04 5.71
N ASP A 90 2.07 -0.31 4.62
CA ASP A 90 1.38 0.97 4.64
C ASP A 90 0.03 0.87 3.93
N ASN A 91 -1.04 1.36 4.56
CA ASN A 91 -2.33 1.49 3.91
C ASN A 91 -2.19 2.45 2.73
N PHE A 92 -2.74 2.10 1.57
CA PHE A 92 -2.62 2.96 0.40
C PHE A 92 -3.88 3.78 0.22
N ALA A 93 -3.75 5.10 0.22
CA ALA A 93 -4.84 6.01 -0.16
C ALA A 93 -4.52 6.57 -1.55
N GLU A 94 -5.39 6.31 -2.52
CA GLU A 94 -5.14 6.61 -3.93
C GLU A 94 -6.37 7.26 -4.61
N THR A 95 -6.11 8.03 -5.65
CA THR A 95 -7.08 8.53 -6.64
C THR A 95 -6.75 7.86 -7.96
N ILE A 96 -7.78 7.35 -8.64
CA ILE A 96 -7.67 6.86 -10.02
C ILE A 96 -8.52 7.76 -10.91
N ASP A 97 -7.86 8.45 -11.83
CA ASP A 97 -8.52 9.17 -12.91
C ASP A 97 -8.44 8.33 -14.20
N GLY A 98 -9.52 8.33 -14.98
CA GLY A 98 -9.67 7.61 -16.26
C GLY A 98 -10.73 8.24 -17.15
#